data_AF-A0A329LHA3-F1
#
_entry.id   AF-A0A329LHA3-F1
#
_cell.length_a   1.000
_cell.length_b   1.000
_cell.length_c   1.000
_cell.angle_alpha   90.00
_cell.angle_beta   90.00
_cell.angle_gamma   90.00
#
_symmetry.space_group_name_H-M   'P 1'
#
loop_
_entity.id
_entity.type
_entity.pdbx_description
1 polymer ?
#
loop_
_entity_poly.entity_id
_entity_poly.type
_entity_poly.pdbx_seq_one_letter_code
_entity_poly.pdbx_strand_id
1 'polypeptide(L)' 'MNGASEAGNKMVLRGREYLEVKAADGTVELRRFDSKSGKWVINRFLATDTGAEKELLNQLKDEYVRQQLETDESPI' A
#
# COMPACT_ATOMS: atom_id res chain seq x y z
N MET A 1 4.34 -26.05 -2.18
CA MET A 1 3.44 -25.00 -2.72
C MET A 1 4.15 -23.67 -2.55
N ASN A 2 4.81 -23.17 -3.59
CA ASN A 2 5.43 -21.84 -3.56
C ASN A 2 4.36 -20.82 -3.94
N GLY A 3 3.71 -20.22 -2.94
CA GLY A 3 2.79 -19.10 -3.16
C GLY A 3 3.61 -17.90 -3.61
N ALA A 4 3.71 -17.68 -4.92
CA ALA A 4 4.29 -16.46 -5.46
C ALA A 4 3.38 -15.30 -5.03
N SER A 5 3.84 -14.49 -4.08
CA SER A 5 3.26 -13.17 -3.85
C SER A 5 3.43 -12.37 -5.13
N GLU A 6 2.34 -11.93 -5.75
CA GLU A 6 2.39 -11.07 -6.93
C GLU A 6 3.18 -9.79 -6.59
N ALA A 7 3.92 -9.25 -7.56
CA ALA A 7 4.73 -8.05 -7.40
C ALA A 7 3.88 -6.92 -6.80
N GLY A 8 4.17 -6.54 -5.55
CA GLY A 8 3.35 -5.61 -4.80
C GLY A 8 3.38 -4.20 -5.38
N ASN A 9 2.27 -3.47 -5.25
CA ASN A 9 2.19 -2.07 -5.66
C ASN A 9 2.84 -1.19 -4.58
N LYS A 10 4.01 -0.60 -4.90
CA LYS A 10 4.74 0.29 -3.99
C LYS A 10 4.22 1.72 -4.12
N MET A 11 3.82 2.31 -3.00
CA MET A 11 3.33 3.68 -2.90
C MET A 11 4.25 4.47 -1.96
N VAL A 12 4.67 5.66 -2.38
CA VAL A 12 5.46 6.58 -1.53
C VAL A 12 4.64 7.84 -1.31
N LEU A 13 4.22 8.05 -0.06
CA LEU A 13 3.31 9.13 0.34
C LEU A 13 4.00 10.01 1.37
N ARG A 14 4.27 11.27 1.03
CA ARG A 14 4.90 12.24 1.95
C ARG A 14 6.15 11.69 2.66
N GLY A 15 6.99 10.95 1.92
CA GLY A 15 8.20 10.33 2.44
C GLY A 15 8.01 9.04 3.25
N ARG A 16 6.79 8.49 3.29
CA ARG A 16 6.48 7.18 3.89
C ARG A 16 6.25 6.14 2.80
N GLU A 17 6.85 4.97 2.96
CA GLU A 17 6.73 3.88 1.99
C GLU A 17 5.67 2.87 2.43
N TYR A 18 4.79 2.54 1.50
CA TYR A 18 3.76 1.53 1.64
C TYR A 18 3.89 0.53 0.49
N LEU A 19 3.61 -0.73 0.78
CA LEU A 19 3.61 -1.81 -0.20
C LEU A 19 2.33 -2.62 -0.03
N GLU A 20 1.47 -2.60 -1.04
CA GLU A 20 0.34 -3.50 -1.13
C GLU A 20 0.79 -4.81 -1.78
N VAL A 21 0.59 -5.94 -1.11
CA VAL A 21 0.83 -7.27 -1.65
C VAL A 21 -0.50 -8.02 -1.67
N LYS A 22 -0.88 -8.56 -2.82
CA LYS A 22 -2.01 -9.46 -2.94
C LYS A 22 -1.52 -10.90 -2.82
N ALA A 23 -2.05 -11.62 -1.85
CA ALA A 23 -1.77 -13.03 -1.67
C ALA A 23 -2.73 -13.87 -2.54
N ALA A 24 -2.26 -15.05 -2.94
CA ALA A 24 -3.02 -15.94 -3.82
C ALA A 24 -4.33 -16.45 -3.20
N ASP A 25 -4.48 -16.40 -1.87
CA ASP A 25 -5.68 -16.78 -1.14
C ASP A 25 -6.73 -15.67 -1.04
N GLY A 26 -6.49 -14.50 -1.65
CA GLY A 26 -7.41 -13.35 -1.61
C GLY A 26 -7.20 -12.41 -0.41
N THR A 27 -6.18 -12.67 0.42
CA THR A 27 -5.71 -11.74 1.44
C THR A 27 -4.92 -10.60 0.81
N VAL A 28 -5.09 -9.39 1.34
CA VAL A 28 -4.27 -8.22 1.06
C VAL A 28 -3.36 -7.97 2.25
N GLU A 29 -2.06 -7.85 1.99
CA GLU A 29 -1.07 -7.40 2.96
C GLU A 29 -0.68 -5.96 2.66
N LEU A 30 -1.03 -5.04 3.56
CA LEU A 30 -0.52 -3.68 3.55
C LEU A 30 0.73 -3.61 4.43
N ARG A 31 1.89 -3.41 3.81
CA ARG A 31 3.16 -3.24 4.52
C ARG A 31 3.51 -1.75 4.57
N ARG A 32 3.76 -1.21 5.75
CA ARG A 32 4.25 0.16 5.96
C ARG A 32 5.71 0.10 6.42
N PHE A 33 6.58 0.86 5.76
CA PHE A 33 7.96 0.98 6.21
C PHE A 33 8.06 1.92 7.41
N ASP A 34 8.61 1.42 8.51
CA ASP A 34 8.98 2.22 9.68
C ASP A 34 10.45 2.63 9.56
N SER A 35 10.70 3.88 9.17
CA SER A 35 12.06 4.40 8.96
C SER A 35 12.87 4.49 10.26
N LYS A 36 12.21 4.55 11.43
CA LYS A 36 12.87 4.58 12.74
C LYS A 36 13.52 3.24 13.07
N SER A 37 12.81 2.15 12.80
CA SER A 37 13.27 0.78 13.10
C SER A 37 13.92 0.10 11.89
N GLY A 38 13.78 0.66 10.68
CA GLY A 38 14.21 0.05 9.42
C GLY A 38 13.43 -1.21 9.05
N LYS A 39 12.19 -1.36 9.55
CA LYS A 39 11.39 -2.59 9.44
C LYS A 39 10.05 -2.32 8.76
N TRP A 40 9.52 -3.34 8.10
CA TRP A 40 8.16 -3.31 7.56
C TRP A 40 7.17 -3.75 8.64
N VAL A 41 6.18 -2.91 8.92
CA VAL A 41 4.99 -3.24 9.70
C VAL A 41 3.96 -3.82 8.75
N ILE A 42 3.48 -5.03 8.99
CA ILE A 42 2.59 -5.76 8.09
C ILE A 42 1.19 -5.83 8.70
N ASN A 43 0.20 -5.31 7.99
CA ASN A 43 -1.22 -5.48 8.29
C ASN A 43 -1.83 -6.41 7.23
N ARG A 44 -2.59 -7.42 7.65
CA ARG A 44 -3.20 -8.41 6.77
C ARG A 44 -4.71 -8.39 6.94
N PHE A 45 -5.43 -8.36 5.83
CA PHE A 45 -6.89 -8.36 5.83
C PHE A 45 -7.41 -9.03 4.56
N LEU A 46 -8.61 -9.61 4.63
CA LEU A 46 -9.24 -10.18 3.46
C LEU A 46 -9.65 -9.07 2.48
N ALA A 47 -9.50 -9.30 1.17
CA ALA A 47 -9.95 -8.32 0.17
C ALA A 47 -11.46 -8.02 0.26
N THR A 48 -12.23 -9.01 0.72
CA THR A 48 -13.69 -8.92 0.96
C THR A 48 -14.04 -8.23 2.26
N ASP A 49 -13.08 -8.01 3.14
CA ASP A 49 -13.31 -7.28 4.38
C ASP A 49 -13.76 -5.84 4.07
N THR A 50 -14.56 -5.24 4.93
CA THR A 50 -15.02 -3.84 4.80
C THR A 50 -14.62 -3.00 6.00
N GLY A 51 -13.71 -3.52 6.83
CA GLY A 51 -13.22 -2.85 8.03
C GLY A 51 -12.23 -1.72 7.76
N ALA A 52 -11.73 -1.17 8.86
CA ALA A 52 -10.87 0.02 8.89
C ALA A 52 -9.60 -0.14 8.05
N GLU A 53 -9.02 -1.34 7.97
CA GLU A 53 -7.82 -1.60 7.15
C GLU A 53 -8.05 -1.39 5.65
N LYS A 54 -9.23 -1.73 5.12
CA LYS A 54 -9.57 -1.51 3.71
C LYS A 54 -9.85 -0.04 3.44
N GLU A 55 -10.55 0.64 4.36
CA GLU A 55 -10.75 2.09 4.25
C GLU A 55 -9.41 2.83 4.25
N LEU A 56 -8.50 2.45 5.15
CA LEU A 56 -7.13 2.98 5.17
C LEU A 56 -6.42 2.75 3.84
N LEU A 57 -6.47 1.53 3.28
CA LEU A 57 -5.85 1.24 1.99
C LEU A 57 -6.40 2.13 0.87
N ASN A 58 -7.72 2.31 0.83
CA ASN A 58 -8.37 3.16 -0.16
C ASN A 58 -7.95 4.63 -0.02
N GLN A 59 -7.87 5.14 1.22
CA GLN A 59 -7.37 6.49 1.49
C GLN A 59 -5.92 6.67 1.04
N LEU A 60 -5.05 5.70 1.30
CA LEU A 60 -3.65 5.74 0.85
C LEU A 60 -3.54 5.73 -0.67
N LYS A 61 -4.38 4.93 -1.35
CA LYS A 61 -4.43 4.91 -2.83
C LYS A 61 -4.88 6.24 -3.40
N ASP A 62 -5.93 6.82 -2.84
CA ASP A 62 -6.45 8.12 -3.27
C ASP A 62 -5.38 9.21 -3.08
N GLU A 63 -4.71 9.23 -1.92
CA GLU A 63 -3.59 10.16 -1.68
C GLU A 63 -2.45 9.94 -2.69
N TYR A 64 -2.13 8.67 -3.01
CA TYR A 64 -1.08 8.35 -3.96
C TYR A 64 -1.40 8.89 -5.34
N VAL A 65 -2.63 8.67 -5.81
CA VAL A 65 -3.09 9.21 -7.10
C VAL A 65 -3.05 10.73 -7.10
N ARG A 66 -3.54 11.39 -6.03
CA ARG A 66 -3.47 12.85 -5.92
C ARG A 66 -2.04 13.38 -5.97
N GLN A 67 -1.12 12.80 -5.20
CA GLN A 67 0.29 13.22 -5.19
C GLN A 67 0.93 13.06 -6.58
N GLN A 68 0.59 11.99 -7.31
CA GLN A 68 1.08 11.79 -8.68
C GLN A 68 0.53 12.87 -9.63
N LEU A 69 -0.75 13.21 -9.53
CA LEU A 69 -1.37 14.28 -10.32
C LEU A 69 -0.79 15.65 -9.99
N GLU A 70 -0.58 15.97 -8.70
CA GLU A 70 0.05 17.23 -8.27
C GLU A 70 1.51 17.35 -8.73
N THR A 71 2.22 16.22 -8.86
CA THR A 71 3.59 16.19 -9.39
C THR A 71 3.60 16.35 -10.92
N ASP A 72 2.59 15.83 -11.61
CA ASP A 72 2.41 15.94 -13.07
C ASP A 72 1.96 17.36 -13.49
N GLU A 73 1.11 17.99 -12.68
CA GLU A 73 0.60 19.37 -12.87
C GLU A 73 1.58 20.47 -12.41
N SER A 74 2.87 20.17 -12.28
CA SER A 74 3.93 21.17 -12.15
C SER A 74 4.57 21.44 -13.53
N PRO A 75 3.96 22.29 -14.38
CA PRO A 75 4.60 22.73 -15.60
C PRO A 75 5.83 23.57 -15.26
N ILE A 76 6.94 23.24 -15.92
CA ILE A 76 8.03 24.19 -16.22
C ILE A 76 7.49 25.47 -16.86
#